data_AF-A0A838IXY8-F1
#
_entry.id   AF-A0A838IXY8-F1
#
_cell.length_a   1.000
_cell.length_b   1.000
_cell.length_c   1.000
_cell.angle_alpha   90.00
_cell.angle_beta   90.00
_cell.angle_gamma   90.00
#
_symmetry.space_group_name_H-M   'P 1'
#
loop_
_entity.id
_entity.type
_entity.pdbx_description
1 polymer ?
#
loop_
_entity_poly.entity_id
_entity_poly.type
_entity_poly.pdbx_seq_one_letter_code
_entity_poly.pdbx_strand_id
1 'polypeptide(L)' 'MGFGFLWMVLILFGVVALALWLVQGLFPSATDEPSPRPRDGTGTAVVIAHRRYAAGEITKEQFDQIVRAVGS' A
#
# COMPACT_ATOMS: atom_id res chain seq x y z
N MET A 1 7.58 -11.27 -37.95
CA MET A 1 6.66 -11.61 -36.84
C MET A 1 7.07 -10.98 -35.48
N GLY A 2 7.85 -9.88 -35.44
CA GLY A 2 8.29 -9.28 -34.15
C GLY A 2 7.75 -7.87 -33.90
N PHE A 3 7.45 -7.12 -34.96
CA PHE A 3 7.03 -5.73 -34.88
C PHE A 3 5.68 -5.57 -34.15
N GLY A 4 4.69 -6.41 -34.48
CA GLY A 4 3.39 -6.37 -33.79
C GLY A 4 3.46 -6.76 -32.31
N PHE A 5 4.32 -7.71 -31.95
CA PHE A 5 4.53 -8.11 -30.56
C PHE A 5 5.18 -6.98 -29.75
N LEU A 6 6.17 -6.29 -30.33
CA LEU A 6 6.80 -5.15 -29.69
C LEU A 6 5.81 -4.03 -29.40
N TRP A 7 4.95 -3.68 -30.37
CA TRP A 7 3.88 -2.69 -30.18
C TRP A 7 2.87 -3.11 -29.12
N MET A 8 2.48 -4.39 -29.08
CA MET A 8 1.58 -4.92 -28.05
C MET A 8 2.17 -4.75 -26.64
N VAL A 9 3.44 -5.09 -26.45
CA VAL A 9 4.13 -4.93 -25.16
C VAL A 9 4.24 -3.46 -24.77
N LEU A 10 4.55 -2.58 -25.72
CA LEU A 10 4.67 -1.14 -25.48
C LEU A 10 3.34 -0.51 -25.04
N ILE A 11 2.25 -0.89 -25.70
CA ILE A 11 0.89 -0.45 -25.33
C ILE A 11 0.53 -0.99 -23.95
N LEU A 12 0.77 -2.28 -23.69
CA LEU A 12 0.49 -2.90 -22.39
C LEU A 12 1.25 -2.20 -21.26
N PHE A 13 2.55 -1.95 -21.46
CA PHE A 13 3.39 -1.28 -20.48
C PHE A 13 2.92 0.16 -20.24
N GLY A 14 2.53 0.88 -21.29
CA GLY A 14 1.96 2.22 -21.18
C GLY A 14 0.66 2.24 -20.36
N VAL A 15 -0.25 1.28 -20.60
CA VAL A 15 -1.50 1.17 -19.84
C VAL A 15 -1.24 0.86 -18.36
N VAL A 16 -0.33 -0.07 -18.06
CA VAL A 16 0.04 -0.41 -16.68
C VAL A 16 0.69 0.77 -15.97
N ALA A 17 1.64 1.45 -16.62
CA ALA A 17 2.28 2.64 -16.07
C ALA A 17 1.27 3.75 -15.78
N LEU A 18 0.31 3.97 -16.69
CA LEU A 18 -0.74 4.97 -16.51
C LEU A 18 -1.70 4.59 -15.37
N ALA A 19 -2.05 3.32 -15.24
CA ALA A 19 -2.87 2.83 -14.14
C ALA A 19 -2.16 3.02 -12.79
N LEU A 20 -0.87 2.65 -12.69
CA LEU A 20 -0.07 2.86 -11.49
C LEU A 20 0.05 4.36 -11.15
N TRP A 21 0.28 5.22 -12.15
CA TRP A 21 0.34 6.66 -11.96
C TRP A 21 -0.99 7.23 -11.43
N LEU A 22 -2.12 6.76 -11.97
CA LEU A 22 -3.45 7.18 -11.53
C LEU A 22 -3.75 6.72 -10.10
N VAL A 23 -3.39 5.49 -9.76
CA VAL A 23 -3.54 4.95 -8.39
C VAL A 23 -2.64 5.71 -7.41
N GLN A 24 -1.38 6.01 -7.76
CA GLN A 24 -0.48 6.81 -6.93
C GLN A 24 -0.99 8.25 -6.72
N GLY A 25 -1.58 8.86 -7.76
CA GLY A 25 -2.16 10.20 -7.66
C GLY A 25 -3.43 10.26 -6.81
N LEU A 26 -4.25 9.21 -6.82
CA LEU A 26 -5.49 9.11 -6.04
C LEU A 26 -5.25 8.63 -4.60
N PHE A 27 -4.23 7.80 -4.40
CA PHE A 27 -3.82 7.29 -3.10
C PHE A 27 -2.38 7.75 -2.80
N PRO A 28 -2.17 9.02 -2.40
CA PRO A 28 -0.91 9.45 -1.83
C PRO A 28 -0.74 8.77 -0.46
N SER A 29 -0.28 7.52 -0.46
CA SER A 29 -0.05 6.76 0.76
C SER A 29 1.22 5.95 0.62
N ALA A 30 2.26 6.50 1.25
CA ALA A 30 3.34 5.78 1.92
C ALA A 30 4.27 4.93 1.05
N THR A 31 4.85 5.48 -0.02
CA THR A 31 6.03 4.84 -0.66
C THR A 31 7.21 5.77 -0.87
N ASP A 32 7.32 6.82 -0.05
CA ASP A 32 8.59 7.46 0.26
C ASP A 32 8.86 7.31 1.75
N GLU A 33 9.20 6.08 2.16
CA GLU A 33 10.26 6.00 3.16
C GLU A 33 11.23 4.88 2.77
N PRO A 34 12.47 5.22 2.41
CA PRO A 34 13.53 4.22 2.29
C PRO A 34 13.76 3.67 3.70
N SER A 35 13.36 2.42 3.95
CA SER A 35 13.79 1.73 5.17
C SER A 35 15.32 1.76 5.23
N PRO A 36 15.90 2.40 6.25
CA PRO A 36 16.42 1.59 7.35
C PRO A 36 16.36 2.33 8.70
N ARG A 37 15.42 1.96 9.58
CA ARG A 37 15.57 1.95 11.06
C ARG A 37 14.29 1.44 11.74
N PRO A 38 14.36 0.43 12.62
CA PRO A 38 13.27 0.15 13.54
C PRO A 38 13.31 1.18 14.66
N ARG A 39 12.60 2.31 14.51
CA ARG A 39 12.43 3.25 15.63
C ARG A 39 10.99 3.51 16.03
N ASP A 40 10.02 3.25 15.15
CA ASP A 40 8.62 3.57 15.46
C ASP A 40 7.77 2.31 15.53
N GLY A 41 7.77 1.67 16.71
CA GLY A 41 6.86 0.56 17.03
C GLY A 41 5.38 0.92 16.80
N THR A 42 5.07 2.22 16.81
CA THR A 42 3.79 2.85 16.46
C THR A 42 3.34 2.53 15.03
N GLY A 43 4.18 2.77 14.03
CA GLY A 43 3.81 2.53 12.62
C GLY A 43 3.59 1.05 12.33
N THR A 44 4.42 0.20 12.93
CA THR A 44 4.30 -1.26 12.77
C THR A 44 3.05 -1.81 13.47
N ALA A 45 2.68 -1.28 14.65
CA ALA A 45 1.48 -1.68 15.37
C ALA A 45 0.19 -1.38 14.59
N VAL A 46 0.10 -0.20 13.96
CA VAL A 46 -1.06 0.18 13.13
C VAL A 46 -1.17 -0.68 11.87
N VAL A 47 -0.03 -0.96 11.20
CA VAL A 47 0.01 -1.83 10.00
C VAL A 47 -0.42 -3.25 10.34
N ILE A 48 0.01 -3.79 11.49
CA ILE A 48 -0.42 -5.12 11.95
C ILE A 48 -1.91 -5.13 12.27
N ALA A 49 -2.43 -4.09 12.94
CA ALA A 49 -3.85 -3.98 13.26
C ALA A 49 -4.71 -3.93 11.97
N HIS A 50 -4.30 -3.15 10.97
CA HIS A 50 -5.03 -3.06 9.70
C HIS A 50 -5.06 -4.39 8.95
N ARG A 51 -3.94 -5.13 8.96
CA ARG A 51 -3.87 -6.48 8.36
C ARG A 51 -4.82 -7.47 9.04
N ARG A 52 -4.88 -7.45 10.37
CA ARG A 52 -5.78 -8.34 11.15
C ARG A 52 -7.24 -7.96 11.01
N TYR A 53 -7.53 -6.67 10.88
CA TYR A 53 -8.89 -6.19 10.63
C TYR A 53 -9.38 -6.64 9.25
N ALA A 54 -8.54 -6.53 8.22
CA ALA A 54 -8.85 -7.03 6.88
C ALA A 54 -8.98 -8.56 6.82
N ALA A 55 -8.24 -9.28 7.66
CA ALA A 55 -8.36 -10.73 7.83
C ALA A 55 -9.61 -11.13 8.66
N GLY A 56 -10.33 -10.17 9.27
CA GLY A 56 -11.46 -10.43 10.15
C GLY A 56 -11.08 -11.04 11.51
N GLU A 57 -9.78 -11.05 11.84
CA GLU A 57 -9.26 -11.60 13.10
C GLU A 57 -9.50 -10.66 14.29
N ILE A 58 -9.71 -9.36 14.02
CA ILE A 58 -10.05 -8.36 15.04
C ILE A 58 -11.28 -7.56 14.62
N THR A 59 -12.09 -7.21 15.61
CA THR A 59 -13.27 -6.36 15.40
C THR A 59 -12.90 -4.87 15.32
N LYS A 60 -13.79 -4.06 14.76
CA LYS A 60 -13.62 -2.60 14.60
C LYS A 60 -13.33 -1.91 15.93
N GLU A 61 -13.92 -2.36 17.05
CA GLU A 61 -13.64 -1.77 18.36
C GLU A 61 -12.20 -2.03 18.84
N GLN A 62 -11.65 -3.20 18.53
CA GLN A 62 -10.27 -3.55 18.88
C GLN A 62 -9.27 -2.80 18.01
N PHE A 63 -9.59 -2.61 16.73
CA PHE A 63 -8.79 -1.78 15.84
C PHE A 63 -8.70 -0.33 16.33
N ASP A 64 -9.85 0.28 16.68
CA ASP A 64 -9.88 1.68 17.14
C ASP A 64 -9.12 1.87 18.46
N GLN A 65 -9.17 0.89 19.37
CA GLN A 65 -8.37 0.90 20.60
C GLN A 65 -6.86 0.87 20.33
N ILE A 66 -6.40 0.03 19.39
CA ILE A 66 -4.98 -0.06 19.03
C ILE A 66 -4.52 1.24 18.39
N VAL A 67 -5.29 1.79 17.45
CA VAL A 67 -4.96 3.06 16.78
C VAL A 67 -4.90 4.21 17.79
N ARG A 68 -5.84 4.27 18.73
CA ARG A 68 -5.89 5.31 19.77
C ARG A 68 -4.76 5.19 20.79
N ALA A 69 -4.42 3.98 21.24
CA ALA A 69 -3.34 3.73 22.19
C ALA A 69 -1.95 3.98 21.59
N VAL A 70 -1.84 3.87 20.27
CA VAL A 70 -0.59 4.08 19.53
C VAL A 70 -0.43 5.55 19.12
N GLY A 71 -1.52 6.29 18.91
CA GLY A 71 -1.51 7.71 18.57
C GLY A 71 -1.48 8.68 19.77
N SER A 72 -1.45 8.17 21.01
CA SER A 72 -1.34 8.93 22.28
C SER A 72 0.07 8.85 22.84
#